data_AF-A0AAE4D8W1-F1
#
_entry.id   AF-A0AAE4D8W1-F1
#
_cell.length_a   1.000
_cell.length_b   1.000
_cell.length_c   1.000
_cell.angle_alpha   90.00
_cell.angle_beta   90.00
_cell.angle_gamma   90.00
#
_symmetry.space_group_name_H-M   'P 1'
#
loop_
_entity.id
_entity.type
_entity.pdbx_description
1 polymer ?
#
loop_
_entity_poly.entity_id
_entity_poly.type
_entity_poly.pdbx_seq_one_letter_code
_entity_poly.pdbx_strand_id
1 'polypeptide(L)'
;ALAIMIFTSQLPELLGVPFMVYPLVAAGLLIMWLMPKVTKVVPAPLVSIVLVTTAAVAWGLNVPTVGDKGELPQSLPSLFIPDVPFTWETLEIIAPFAFAMAVVGLIESLLTAKLVDEITDTHSRKTREALGQGGANILSGFFGGMGGCAMIGQTMINVKASGARTRISTFLAGVFLLMLVLLLGDLVAIIPMASLVSVMIVVAIATFDWHSVKISTIKTLPKSEMFVMLTTVVITVWTHNLAIGVAAGVLVAMVMFARRVAHFTNVARDETHDTDGPFVRYTVVGELFFASSNDLTTQFEYSKDPERVVIDLSQSHVWDASTVVALDAIENKYEERGKKVTFEGMNDATIAFHTRLTGEL
;
A
#
# COMPACT_ATOMS: atom_id res chain seq x y z
N ALA A 1 3.61 -7.53 6.48
CA ALA A 1 4.96 -7.80 5.93
C ALA A 1 6.02 -6.93 6.60
N LEU A 2 5.92 -5.60 6.52
CA LEU A 2 6.89 -4.65 7.10
C LEU A 2 7.19 -4.90 8.59
N ALA A 3 6.16 -5.09 9.43
CA ALA A 3 6.34 -5.41 10.85
C ALA A 3 7.21 -6.66 11.09
N ILE A 4 7.00 -7.71 10.28
CA ILE A 4 7.80 -8.94 10.36
C ILE A 4 9.23 -8.64 9.95
N MET A 5 9.44 -7.90 8.86
CA MET A 5 10.77 -7.48 8.40
C MET A 5 11.54 -6.67 9.45
N ILE A 6 10.87 -5.74 10.13
CA ILE A 6 11.45 -4.96 11.24
C ILE A 6 11.87 -5.90 12.37
N PHE A 7 11.01 -6.85 12.75
CA PHE A 7 11.33 -7.80 13.81
C PHE A 7 12.49 -8.73 13.41
N THR A 8 12.48 -9.29 12.21
CA THR A 8 13.53 -10.18 11.72
C THR A 8 14.86 -9.47 11.57
N SER A 9 14.87 -8.17 11.23
CA SER A 9 16.12 -7.38 11.17
C SER A 9 16.73 -7.12 12.55
N GLN A 10 15.99 -7.34 13.64
CA GLN A 10 16.55 -7.28 15.00
C GLN A 10 17.21 -8.59 15.44
N LEU A 11 16.89 -9.73 14.80
CA LEU A 11 17.41 -11.04 15.22
C LEU A 11 18.94 -11.14 15.20
N PRO A 12 19.67 -10.57 14.23
CA PRO A 12 21.14 -10.56 14.26
C PRO A 12 21.72 -9.89 15.50
N GLU A 13 21.00 -8.97 16.14
CA GLU A 13 21.43 -8.29 17.37
C GLU A 13 21.06 -9.07 18.65
N LEU A 14 20.38 -10.21 18.51
CA LEU A 14 19.91 -11.05 19.63
C LEU A 14 20.49 -12.48 19.59
N LEU A 15 21.05 -12.90 18.45
CA LEU A 15 21.58 -14.25 18.24
C LEU A 15 23.11 -14.20 18.23
N GLY A 16 23.74 -15.08 19.02
CA GLY A 16 25.21 -15.16 19.10
C GLY A 16 25.88 -13.95 19.75
N VAL A 17 25.13 -13.18 20.55
CA VAL A 17 25.60 -11.97 21.23
C VAL A 17 25.97 -12.23 22.70
N PRO A 18 26.74 -11.33 23.35
CA PRO A 18 27.09 -11.49 24.76
C PRO A 18 25.86 -11.68 25.65
N PHE A 19 25.99 -12.52 26.67
CA PHE A 19 24.87 -12.85 27.57
C PHE A 19 24.20 -11.61 28.19
N MET A 20 24.97 -10.54 28.45
CA MET A 20 24.46 -9.29 29.02
C MET A 20 23.46 -8.55 28.11
N VAL A 21 23.41 -8.86 26.81
CA VAL A 21 22.42 -8.27 25.90
C VAL A 21 21.00 -8.71 26.28
N TYR A 22 20.77 -9.98 26.63
CA TYR A 22 19.45 -10.51 26.97
C TYR A 22 18.77 -9.80 28.16
N PRO A 23 19.39 -9.65 29.34
CA PRO A 23 18.78 -8.95 30.46
C PRO A 23 18.59 -7.45 30.17
N LEU A 24 19.47 -6.80 29.39
CA LEU A 24 19.28 -5.40 28.98
C LEU A 24 18.09 -5.24 28.05
N VAL A 25 17.89 -6.16 27.10
CA VAL A 25 16.70 -6.18 26.24
C VAL A 25 15.43 -6.42 27.06
N ALA A 26 15.46 -7.39 27.97
CA ALA A 26 14.32 -7.65 28.87
C ALA A 26 14.00 -6.42 29.74
N ALA A 27 15.00 -5.73 30.26
CA ALA A 27 14.84 -4.48 30.99
C ALA A 27 14.26 -3.36 30.11
N GLY A 28 14.78 -3.18 28.89
CA GLY A 28 14.27 -2.20 27.93
C GLY A 28 12.80 -2.45 27.58
N LEU A 29 12.42 -3.70 27.31
CA LEU A 29 11.03 -4.10 27.06
C LEU A 29 10.14 -3.87 28.30
N LEU A 30 10.65 -4.17 29.50
CA LEU A 30 9.92 -3.93 30.75
C LEU A 30 9.65 -2.43 30.96
N ILE A 31 10.66 -1.59 30.73
CA ILE A 31 10.52 -0.12 30.80
C ILE A 31 9.49 0.35 29.78
N MET A 32 9.58 -0.12 28.53
CA MET A 32 8.62 0.22 27.47
C MET A 32 7.18 -0.11 27.84
N TRP A 33 6.96 -1.20 28.57
CA TRP A 33 5.62 -1.63 29.01
C TRP A 33 5.14 -0.91 30.29
N LEU A 34 6.03 -0.65 31.24
CA LEU A 34 5.69 -0.06 32.53
C LEU A 34 5.54 1.46 32.45
N MET A 35 6.43 2.13 31.69
CA MET A 35 6.52 3.59 31.66
C MET A 35 5.20 4.29 31.26
N PRO A 36 4.46 3.84 30.23
CA PRO A 36 3.18 4.46 29.87
C PRO A 36 2.10 4.36 30.95
N LYS A 37 2.26 3.46 31.93
CA LYS A 37 1.36 3.32 33.09
C LYS A 37 1.71 4.28 34.22
N VAL A 38 2.95 4.74 34.27
CA VAL A 38 3.45 5.66 35.31
C VAL A 38 3.31 7.11 34.87
N THR A 39 3.74 7.45 33.65
CA THR A 39 3.50 8.77 33.07
C THR A 39 3.32 8.71 31.55
N LYS A 40 2.60 9.68 31.01
CA LYS A 40 2.39 9.88 29.57
C LYS A 40 3.16 11.08 29.03
N VAL A 41 3.85 11.84 29.89
CA VAL A 41 4.56 13.07 29.51
C VAL A 41 5.89 12.74 28.84
N VAL A 42 6.63 11.77 29.37
CA VAL A 42 7.95 11.39 28.83
C VAL A 42 7.80 10.12 27.97
N PRO A 43 8.30 10.12 26.72
CA PRO A 43 8.23 8.94 25.86
C PRO A 43 8.98 7.74 26.47
N ALA A 44 8.32 6.58 26.51
CA ALA A 44 8.94 5.35 27.00
C ALA A 44 10.25 4.97 26.28
N PRO A 45 10.39 5.16 24.94
CA PRO A 45 11.66 4.90 24.26
C PRO A 45 12.82 5.72 24.80
N LEU A 46 12.59 6.99 25.12
CA LEU A 46 13.62 7.88 25.65
C LEU A 46 14.09 7.40 27.03
N VAL A 47 13.14 7.05 27.90
CA VAL A 47 13.46 6.53 29.25
C VAL A 47 14.22 5.20 29.15
N SER A 48 13.79 4.31 28.26
CA SER A 48 14.49 3.04 28.01
C SER A 48 15.92 3.27 27.58
N ILE A 49 16.16 4.14 26.59
CA ILE A 49 17.51 4.46 26.09
C ILE A 49 18.37 5.00 27.23
N VAL A 50 17.88 6.01 27.97
CA VAL A 50 18.66 6.65 29.04
C VAL A 50 18.99 5.67 30.16
N LEU A 51 18.01 4.93 30.69
CA LEU A 51 18.23 4.03 31.82
C LEU A 51 19.11 2.84 31.45
N VAL A 52 18.88 2.21 30.30
CA VAL A 52 19.67 1.05 29.87
C VAL A 52 21.10 1.47 29.52
N THR A 53 21.29 2.61 28.87
CA THR A 53 22.64 3.17 28.60
C THR A 53 23.36 3.49 29.91
N THR A 54 22.68 4.15 30.85
CA THR A 54 23.27 4.49 32.15
C THR A 54 23.69 3.24 32.92
N ALA A 55 22.84 2.21 32.93
CA ALA A 55 23.14 0.93 33.57
C ALA A 55 24.33 0.22 32.92
N ALA A 56 24.38 0.18 31.57
CA ALA A 56 25.48 -0.45 30.84
C ALA A 56 26.81 0.25 31.10
N VAL A 57 26.83 1.59 31.10
CA VAL A 57 28.03 2.38 31.39
C VAL A 57 28.46 2.25 32.85
N ALA A 58 27.52 2.38 33.80
CA ALA A 58 27.81 2.32 35.23
C ALA A 58 28.36 0.95 35.68
N TRP A 59 27.93 -0.13 35.04
CA TRP A 59 28.42 -1.48 35.31
C TRP A 59 29.54 -1.93 34.37
N GLY A 60 30.00 -1.08 33.44
CA GLY A 60 31.07 -1.40 32.51
C GLY A 60 30.75 -2.61 31.62
N LEU A 61 29.49 -2.76 31.20
CA LEU A 61 29.05 -3.90 30.40
C LEU A 61 29.59 -3.79 28.98
N ASN A 62 30.35 -4.80 28.55
CA ASN A 62 30.82 -4.90 27.17
C ASN A 62 29.72 -5.51 26.29
N VAL A 63 28.93 -4.64 25.65
CA VAL A 63 27.83 -4.99 24.74
C VAL A 63 27.93 -4.15 23.47
N PRO A 64 27.46 -4.65 22.31
CA PRO A 64 27.47 -3.87 21.07
C PRO A 64 26.74 -2.54 21.24
N THR A 65 27.34 -1.47 20.75
CA THR A 65 26.84 -0.10 20.82
C THR A 65 26.53 0.45 19.43
N VAL A 66 25.87 1.61 19.38
CA VAL A 66 25.55 2.30 18.12
C VAL A 66 26.83 2.66 17.35
N GLY A 67 27.87 3.10 18.05
CA GLY A 67 29.15 3.46 17.43
C GLY A 67 29.83 2.29 16.71
N ASP A 68 29.56 1.04 17.12
CA ASP A 68 30.09 -0.15 16.46
C ASP A 68 29.42 -0.44 15.10
N LYS A 69 28.27 0.21 14.81
CA LYS A 69 27.48 -0.01 13.58
C LYS A 69 27.77 1.01 12.48
N GLY A 70 28.43 2.10 12.80
CA GLY A 70 28.79 3.13 11.83
C GLY A 70 29.18 4.44 12.47
N GLU A 71 29.78 5.31 11.65
CA GLU A 71 30.17 6.64 12.09
C GLU A 71 28.95 7.55 12.22
N LEU A 72 28.90 8.29 13.33
CA LEU A 72 27.88 9.31 13.55
C LEU A 72 28.30 10.63 12.90
N PRO A 73 27.34 11.44 12.39
CA PRO A 73 27.66 12.73 11.80
C PRO A 73 28.39 13.66 12.78
N GLN A 74 29.54 14.19 12.35
CA GLN A 74 30.33 15.16 13.13
C GLN A 74 30.21 16.60 12.58
N SER A 75 29.62 16.76 11.40
CA SER A 75 29.48 18.02 10.69
C SER A 75 28.12 18.13 10.01
N LEU A 76 27.77 19.35 9.60
CA LEU A 76 26.55 19.58 8.83
C LEU A 76 26.60 18.81 7.50
N PRO A 77 25.45 18.27 7.03
CA PRO A 77 25.37 17.66 5.71
C PRO A 77 25.84 18.65 4.65
N SER A 78 26.75 18.22 3.79
CA SER A 78 27.22 19.01 2.66
C SER A 78 26.49 18.57 1.39
N LEU A 79 26.30 19.52 0.47
CA LEU A 79 25.75 19.21 -0.83
C LEU A 79 26.80 18.43 -1.62
N PHE A 80 26.45 17.22 -2.07
CA PHE A 80 27.27 16.44 -2.98
C PHE A 80 26.44 15.87 -4.12
N ILE A 81 27.14 15.51 -5.19
CA ILE A 81 26.55 14.78 -6.31
C ILE A 81 26.84 13.30 -6.06
N PRO A 82 25.82 12.42 -6.01
CA PRO A 82 26.02 11.00 -5.81
C PRO A 82 27.08 10.43 -6.77
N ASP A 83 28.15 9.87 -6.20
CA ASP A 83 29.26 9.28 -6.96
C ASP A 83 28.89 7.86 -7.41
N VAL A 84 27.89 7.79 -8.28
CA VAL A 84 27.41 6.56 -8.90
C VAL A 84 27.42 6.72 -10.42
N PRO A 85 27.73 5.66 -11.19
CA PRO A 85 27.76 5.75 -12.64
C PRO A 85 26.39 6.17 -13.19
N PHE A 86 26.34 7.25 -13.97
CA PHE A 86 25.13 7.69 -14.67
C PHE A 86 24.89 6.84 -15.92
N THR A 87 24.64 5.55 -15.73
CA THR A 87 24.45 4.56 -16.79
C THR A 87 23.04 3.99 -16.77
N TRP A 88 22.63 3.39 -17.88
CA TRP A 88 21.36 2.66 -17.97
C TRP A 88 21.32 1.47 -16.99
N GLU A 89 22.45 0.79 -16.78
CA GLU A 89 22.58 -0.31 -15.83
C GLU A 89 22.29 0.14 -14.40
N THR A 90 22.86 1.27 -13.96
CA THR A 90 22.56 1.85 -12.64
C THR A 90 21.07 2.14 -12.51
N LEU A 91 20.46 2.72 -13.55
CA LEU A 91 19.03 3.03 -13.54
C LEU A 91 18.19 1.75 -13.44
N GLU A 92 18.52 0.70 -14.19
CA GLU A 92 17.82 -0.59 -14.16
C GLU A 92 17.89 -1.26 -12.78
N ILE A 93 19.01 -1.11 -12.08
CA ILE A 93 19.19 -1.62 -10.72
C ILE A 93 18.33 -0.84 -9.72
N ILE A 94 18.35 0.50 -9.76
CA ILE A 94 17.69 1.32 -8.72
C ILE A 94 16.21 1.58 -9.01
N ALA A 95 15.78 1.59 -10.27
CA ALA A 95 14.43 1.99 -10.67
C ALA A 95 13.31 1.17 -10.00
N PRO A 96 13.41 -0.17 -9.89
CA PRO A 96 12.38 -0.97 -9.20
C PRO A 96 12.23 -0.58 -7.73
N PHE A 97 13.34 -0.34 -7.03
CA PHE A 97 13.34 0.07 -5.63
C PHE A 97 12.85 1.50 -5.45
N ALA A 98 13.31 2.42 -6.30
CA ALA A 98 12.87 3.81 -6.30
C ALA A 98 11.36 3.92 -6.54
N PHE A 99 10.83 3.15 -7.51
CA PHE A 99 9.41 3.09 -7.78
C PHE A 99 8.61 2.52 -6.60
N ALA A 100 9.04 1.38 -6.04
CA ALA A 100 8.39 0.78 -4.89
C ALA A 100 8.37 1.73 -3.68
N MET A 101 9.50 2.37 -3.37
CA MET A 101 9.62 3.32 -2.27
C MET A 101 8.81 4.60 -2.52
N ALA A 102 8.73 5.08 -3.75
CA ALA A 102 7.87 6.21 -4.11
C ALA A 102 6.38 5.88 -3.90
N VAL A 103 5.93 4.71 -4.36
CA VAL A 103 4.53 4.26 -4.17
C VAL A 103 4.21 4.11 -2.69
N VAL A 104 5.04 3.39 -1.93
CA VAL A 104 4.85 3.21 -0.48
C VAL A 104 4.86 4.55 0.24
N GLY A 105 5.84 5.39 -0.06
CA GLY A 105 5.97 6.71 0.56
C GLY A 105 4.77 7.63 0.27
N LEU A 106 4.23 7.59 -0.95
CA LEU A 106 3.03 8.36 -1.31
C LEU A 106 1.79 7.82 -0.60
N ILE A 107 1.60 6.51 -0.55
CA ILE A 107 0.45 5.90 0.16
C ILE A 107 0.49 6.32 1.64
N GLU A 108 1.62 6.16 2.32
CA GLU A 108 1.79 6.56 3.72
C GLU A 108 1.54 8.06 3.94
N SER A 109 2.06 8.90 3.06
CA SER A 109 1.86 10.35 3.16
C SER A 109 0.41 10.76 2.94
N LEU A 110 -0.27 10.18 1.97
CA LEU A 110 -1.68 10.48 1.69
C LEU A 110 -2.61 9.96 2.80
N LEU A 111 -2.34 8.78 3.35
CA LEU A 111 -3.07 8.25 4.52
C LEU A 111 -2.85 9.13 5.75
N THR A 112 -1.60 9.55 5.99
CA THR A 112 -1.25 10.45 7.09
C THR A 112 -1.95 11.81 6.92
N ALA A 113 -1.90 12.39 5.73
CA ALA A 113 -2.56 13.66 5.43
C ALA A 113 -4.07 13.58 5.65
N LYS A 114 -4.71 12.46 5.28
CA LYS A 114 -6.14 12.25 5.53
C LYS A 114 -6.46 12.20 7.03
N LEU A 115 -5.64 11.51 7.84
CA LEU A 115 -5.82 11.47 9.29
C LEU A 115 -5.63 12.85 9.93
N VAL A 116 -4.67 13.63 9.46
CA VAL A 116 -4.48 15.02 9.93
C VAL A 116 -5.69 15.86 9.56
N ASP A 117 -6.13 15.80 8.29
CA ASP A 117 -7.32 16.53 7.80
C ASP A 117 -8.55 16.28 8.68
N GLU A 118 -8.78 15.02 9.07
CA GLU A 118 -9.89 14.61 9.94
C GLU A 118 -9.75 15.14 11.37
N ILE A 119 -8.54 15.21 11.92
CA ILE A 119 -8.30 15.71 13.28
C ILE A 119 -8.39 17.24 13.34
N THR A 120 -7.99 17.93 12.27
CA THR A 120 -7.93 19.38 12.22
C THR A 120 -9.15 20.01 11.54
N ASP A 121 -10.07 19.22 10.99
CA ASP A 121 -11.20 19.67 10.17
C ASP A 121 -10.76 20.62 9.03
N THR A 122 -9.66 20.28 8.36
CA THR A 122 -9.12 21.06 7.24
C THR A 122 -8.80 20.19 6.04
N HIS A 123 -9.04 20.69 4.83
CA HIS A 123 -8.63 19.99 3.62
C HIS A 123 -7.18 20.29 3.21
N SER A 124 -6.38 19.24 3.02
CA SER A 124 -5.07 19.32 2.37
C SER A 124 -5.13 19.11 0.84
N ARG A 125 -4.14 19.62 0.12
CA ARG A 125 -3.94 19.35 -1.32
C ARG A 125 -2.96 18.20 -1.51
N LYS A 126 -3.47 17.04 -1.92
CA LYS A 126 -2.75 15.76 -2.00
C LYS A 126 -1.65 15.79 -3.07
N THR A 127 -1.89 16.48 -4.19
CA THR A 127 -0.86 16.74 -5.21
C THR A 127 0.29 17.58 -4.67
N ARG A 128 0.00 18.58 -3.82
CA ARG A 128 1.05 19.42 -3.24
C ARG A 128 1.87 18.64 -2.20
N GLU A 129 1.24 17.73 -1.48
CA GLU A 129 1.92 16.80 -0.57
C GLU A 129 2.88 15.89 -1.33
N ALA A 130 2.42 15.25 -2.40
CA ALA A 130 3.24 14.39 -3.25
C ALA A 130 4.46 15.14 -3.83
N LEU A 131 4.26 16.36 -4.36
CA LEU A 131 5.34 17.19 -4.87
C LEU A 131 6.32 17.62 -3.76
N GLY A 132 5.81 17.95 -2.57
CA GLY A 132 6.62 18.32 -1.42
C GLY A 132 7.51 17.17 -0.96
N GLN A 133 6.96 15.96 -0.85
CA GLN A 133 7.70 14.76 -0.48
C GLN A 133 8.74 14.37 -1.53
N GLY A 134 8.37 14.43 -2.83
CA GLY A 134 9.31 14.16 -3.92
C GLY A 134 10.48 15.15 -3.91
N GLY A 135 10.21 16.45 -3.79
CA GLY A 135 11.24 17.47 -3.68
C GLY A 135 12.12 17.30 -2.45
N ALA A 136 11.55 16.96 -1.29
CA ALA A 136 12.30 16.69 -0.07
C ALA A 136 13.23 15.47 -0.22
N ASN A 137 12.78 14.40 -0.87
CA ASN A 137 13.60 13.21 -1.12
C ASN A 137 14.71 13.45 -2.13
N ILE A 138 14.47 14.25 -3.18
CA ILE A 138 15.53 14.67 -4.11
C ILE A 138 16.60 15.47 -3.38
N LEU A 139 16.20 16.47 -2.59
CA LEU A 139 17.14 17.25 -1.77
C LEU A 139 17.89 16.35 -0.79
N SER A 140 17.18 15.44 -0.10
CA SER A 140 17.81 14.49 0.82
C SER A 140 18.89 13.66 0.14
N GLY A 141 18.65 13.16 -1.08
CA GLY A 141 19.65 12.43 -1.87
C GLY A 141 20.91 13.24 -2.17
N PHE A 142 20.78 14.54 -2.50
CA PHE A 142 21.94 15.43 -2.70
C PHE A 142 22.71 15.77 -1.41
N PHE A 143 22.12 15.53 -0.24
CA PHE A 143 22.80 15.64 1.07
C PHE A 143 23.19 14.25 1.63
N GLY A 144 23.05 13.18 0.84
CA GLY A 144 23.37 11.80 1.24
C GLY A 144 22.44 11.18 2.27
N GLY A 145 21.26 11.78 2.43
CA GLY A 145 20.21 11.23 3.26
C GLY A 145 19.49 10.06 2.59
N MET A 146 18.78 9.28 3.39
CA MET A 146 17.90 8.24 2.90
C MET A 146 16.55 8.81 2.46
N GLY A 147 15.85 8.09 1.58
CA GLY A 147 14.48 8.43 1.22
C GLY A 147 13.53 8.37 2.42
N GLY A 148 12.73 9.41 2.60
CA GLY A 148 11.75 9.54 3.68
C GLY A 148 10.30 9.55 3.21
N CYS A 149 9.40 9.37 4.16
CA CYS A 149 7.96 9.54 3.98
C CYS A 149 7.33 10.02 5.29
N ALA A 150 6.05 10.36 5.24
CA ALA A 150 5.31 10.68 6.46
C ALA A 150 5.23 9.45 7.38
N MET A 151 5.25 9.70 8.69
CA MET A 151 5.09 8.65 9.69
C MET A 151 3.82 8.93 10.48
N ILE A 152 2.79 8.09 10.30
CA ILE A 152 1.49 8.23 10.97
C ILE A 152 1.66 8.40 12.49
N GLY A 153 2.44 7.53 13.14
CA GLY A 153 2.62 7.55 14.59
C GLY A 153 3.16 8.88 15.13
N GLN A 154 4.24 9.41 14.53
CA GLN A 154 4.85 10.68 14.95
C GLN A 154 3.94 11.87 14.63
N THR A 155 3.26 11.85 13.49
CA THR A 155 2.28 12.87 13.13
C THR A 155 1.12 12.90 14.13
N MET A 156 0.61 11.75 14.53
CA MET A 156 -0.46 11.65 15.52
C MET A 156 -0.02 12.14 16.89
N ILE A 157 1.20 11.84 17.33
CA ILE A 157 1.74 12.41 18.57
C ILE A 157 1.81 13.94 18.46
N ASN A 158 2.36 14.46 17.37
CA ASN A 158 2.53 15.90 17.17
C ASN A 158 1.19 16.66 17.12
N VAL A 159 0.23 16.17 16.33
CA VAL A 159 -1.05 16.85 16.12
C VAL A 159 -2.05 16.55 17.24
N LYS A 160 -2.21 15.28 17.63
CA LYS A 160 -3.24 14.89 18.60
C LYS A 160 -2.78 15.04 20.05
N ALA A 161 -1.57 14.57 20.37
CA ALA A 161 -1.10 14.60 21.77
C ALA A 161 -0.46 15.95 22.14
N SER A 162 0.32 16.55 21.24
CA SER A 162 1.02 17.82 21.49
C SER A 162 0.27 19.06 21.00
N GLY A 163 -0.83 18.90 20.27
CA GLY A 163 -1.65 20.03 19.81
C GLY A 163 -1.01 20.90 18.72
N ALA A 164 0.06 20.44 18.05
CA ALA A 164 0.73 21.22 17.02
C ALA A 164 -0.16 21.40 15.78
N ARG A 165 -0.20 22.61 15.21
CA ARG A 165 -1.01 22.96 14.03
C ARG A 165 -0.25 23.70 12.93
N THR A 166 1.02 24.03 13.15
CA THR A 166 1.83 24.83 12.21
C THR A 166 3.05 24.04 11.74
N ARG A 167 3.57 24.40 10.56
CA ARG A 167 4.76 23.77 9.96
C ARG A 167 6.06 24.04 10.74
N ILE A 168 6.04 25.03 11.64
CA ILE A 168 7.17 25.33 12.52
C ILE A 168 7.47 24.13 13.42
N SER A 169 6.46 23.36 13.83
CA SER A 169 6.66 22.15 14.64
C SER A 169 7.53 21.11 13.92
N THR A 170 7.24 20.80 12.66
CA THR A 170 8.03 19.81 11.90
C THR A 170 9.41 20.34 11.53
N PHE A 171 9.52 21.64 11.23
CA PHE A 171 10.82 22.29 11.04
C PHE A 171 11.70 22.19 12.29
N LEU A 172 11.16 22.56 13.45
CA LEU A 172 11.87 22.45 14.72
C LEU A 172 12.23 21.01 15.08
N ALA A 173 11.36 20.03 14.79
CA ALA A 173 11.68 18.62 15.01
C ALA A 173 12.95 18.21 14.24
N GLY A 174 13.10 18.62 12.97
CA GLY A 174 14.31 18.38 12.18
C GLY A 174 15.54 19.13 12.72
N VAL A 175 15.38 20.40 13.09
CA VAL A 175 16.47 21.22 13.65
C VAL A 175 16.95 20.67 15.00
N PHE A 176 16.03 20.28 15.89
CA PHE A 176 16.39 19.67 17.17
C PHE A 176 17.05 18.30 16.99
N LEU A 177 16.58 17.49 16.04
CA LEU A 177 17.22 16.21 15.73
C LEU A 177 18.66 16.44 15.23
N LEU A 178 18.87 17.39 14.32
CA LEU A 178 20.20 17.74 13.83
C LEU A 178 21.12 18.23 14.95
N MET A 179 20.65 19.14 15.81
CA MET A 179 21.43 19.62 16.96
C MET A 179 21.73 18.48 17.94
N LEU A 180 20.77 17.61 18.21
CA LEU A 180 20.96 16.48 19.12
C LEU A 180 22.05 15.55 18.60
N VAL A 181 22.00 15.15 17.32
CA VAL A 181 23.00 14.23 16.74
C VAL A 181 24.39 14.86 16.70
N LEU A 182 24.51 16.15 16.37
CA LEU A 182 25.82 16.83 16.30
C LEU A 182 26.43 17.13 17.68
N LEU A 183 25.60 17.51 18.66
CA LEU A 183 26.09 17.89 19.99
C LEU A 183 26.25 16.69 20.94
N LEU A 184 25.40 15.68 20.80
CA LEU A 184 25.40 14.50 21.66
C LEU A 184 25.92 13.26 20.91
N GLY A 185 26.64 13.42 19.79
CA GLY A 185 27.17 12.31 18.98
C GLY A 185 27.94 11.28 19.81
N ASP A 186 28.87 11.73 20.65
CA ASP A 186 29.64 10.85 21.55
C ASP A 186 28.75 10.09 22.56
N LEU A 187 27.68 10.74 23.05
CA LEU A 187 26.72 10.11 23.94
C LEU A 187 25.82 9.12 23.21
N VAL A 188 25.49 9.40 21.95
CA VAL A 188 24.70 8.50 21.09
C VAL A 188 25.53 7.27 20.72
N ALA A 189 26.83 7.42 20.48
CA ALA A 189 27.73 6.32 20.12
C ALA A 189 27.75 5.21 21.17
N ILE A 190 27.70 5.57 22.46
CA ILE A 190 27.77 4.61 23.57
C ILE A 190 26.42 3.94 23.91
N ILE A 191 25.34 4.29 23.21
CA ILE A 191 24.02 3.67 23.46
C ILE A 191 24.12 2.17 23.12
N PRO A 192 23.76 1.27 24.06
CA PRO A 192 23.72 -0.16 23.78
C PRO A 192 22.68 -0.49 22.71
N MET A 193 23.03 -1.35 21.76
CA MET A 193 22.11 -1.86 20.74
C MET A 193 20.89 -2.53 21.37
N ALA A 194 21.05 -3.14 22.55
CA ALA A 194 19.96 -3.72 23.34
C ALA A 194 18.77 -2.74 23.56
N SER A 195 19.06 -1.46 23.81
CA SER A 195 18.03 -0.43 24.00
C SER A 195 17.24 -0.19 22.72
N LEU A 196 17.94 -0.06 21.59
CA LEU A 196 17.33 0.20 20.29
C LEU A 196 16.54 -1.01 19.80
N VAL A 197 17.08 -2.22 19.96
CA VAL A 197 16.40 -3.47 19.64
C VAL A 197 15.11 -3.60 20.42
N SER A 198 15.11 -3.25 21.71
CA SER A 198 13.89 -3.26 22.54
C SER A 198 12.82 -2.32 21.99
N VAL A 199 13.22 -1.10 21.62
CA VAL A 199 12.31 -0.12 20.98
C VAL A 199 11.79 -0.66 19.65
N MET A 200 12.66 -1.23 18.83
CA MET A 200 12.29 -1.73 17.51
C MET A 200 11.37 -2.95 17.56
N ILE A 201 11.53 -3.84 18.56
CA ILE A 201 10.59 -4.94 18.80
C ILE A 201 9.19 -4.40 19.11
N VAL A 202 9.10 -3.39 19.99
CA VAL A 202 7.79 -2.79 20.34
C VAL A 202 7.19 -2.07 19.12
N VAL A 203 8.00 -1.37 18.33
CA VAL A 203 7.56 -0.76 17.07
C VAL A 203 7.07 -1.82 16.09
N ALA A 204 7.79 -2.94 15.92
CA ALA A 204 7.36 -4.04 15.06
C ALA A 204 6.00 -4.60 15.48
N ILE A 205 5.80 -4.82 16.79
CA ILE A 205 4.54 -5.30 17.35
C ILE A 205 3.40 -4.29 17.12
N ALA A 206 3.69 -2.99 17.25
CA ALA A 206 2.72 -1.92 17.04
C ALA A 206 2.35 -1.73 15.56
N THR A 207 3.31 -1.94 14.65
CA THR A 207 3.10 -1.87 13.19
C THR A 207 2.33 -3.09 12.67
N PHE A 208 2.34 -4.21 13.40
CA PHE A 208 1.59 -5.39 12.98
C PHE A 208 0.09 -5.19 13.20
N ASP A 209 -0.70 -5.32 12.13
CA ASP A 209 -2.16 -5.30 12.25
C ASP A 209 -2.68 -6.65 12.76
N TRP A 210 -2.84 -6.73 14.08
CA TRP A 210 -3.36 -7.91 14.77
C TRP A 210 -4.80 -8.24 14.37
N HIS A 211 -5.59 -7.29 13.85
CA HIS A 211 -6.94 -7.56 13.39
C HIS A 211 -6.95 -8.45 12.15
N SER A 212 -5.99 -8.25 11.23
CA SER A 212 -5.87 -9.00 9.98
C SER A 212 -5.63 -10.50 10.17
N VAL A 213 -5.06 -10.92 11.30
CA VAL A 213 -4.80 -12.35 11.61
C VAL A 213 -5.83 -12.98 12.54
N LYS A 214 -6.82 -12.21 13.02
CA LYS A 214 -7.90 -12.77 13.86
C LYS A 214 -8.73 -13.73 13.04
N ILE A 215 -9.03 -14.91 13.63
CA ILE A 215 -9.84 -15.96 13.00
C ILE A 215 -11.21 -15.42 12.57
N SER A 216 -11.81 -14.52 13.35
CA SER A 216 -13.08 -13.85 12.99
C SER A 216 -12.96 -13.07 11.69
N THR A 217 -11.89 -12.30 11.54
CA THR A 217 -11.65 -11.42 10.39
C THR A 217 -11.28 -12.23 9.15
N ILE A 218 -10.43 -13.24 9.30
CA ILE A 218 -10.05 -14.15 8.21
C ILE A 218 -11.28 -14.85 7.62
N LYS A 219 -12.26 -15.23 8.45
CA LYS A 219 -13.51 -15.86 7.98
C LYS A 219 -14.43 -14.91 7.22
N THR A 220 -14.34 -13.61 7.46
CA THR A 220 -15.18 -12.60 6.80
C THR A 220 -14.54 -11.97 5.57
N LEU A 221 -13.21 -12.01 5.45
CA LEU A 221 -12.49 -11.41 4.34
C LEU A 221 -12.71 -12.19 3.03
N PRO A 222 -12.90 -11.50 1.88
CA PRO A 222 -12.91 -12.14 0.58
C PRO A 222 -11.65 -12.98 0.35
N LYS A 223 -11.80 -14.18 -0.22
CA LYS A 223 -10.66 -15.08 -0.51
C LYS A 223 -9.59 -14.41 -1.36
N SER A 224 -9.98 -13.52 -2.26
CA SER A 224 -9.08 -12.72 -3.11
C SER A 224 -8.18 -11.81 -2.30
N GLU A 225 -8.72 -11.08 -1.33
CA GLU A 225 -7.97 -10.15 -0.48
C GLU A 225 -7.01 -10.91 0.45
N MET A 226 -7.46 -12.04 1.00
CA MET A 226 -6.60 -12.91 1.81
C MET A 226 -5.43 -13.46 0.98
N PHE A 227 -5.67 -13.85 -0.27
CA PHE A 227 -4.62 -14.36 -1.15
C PHE A 227 -3.57 -13.29 -1.50
N VAL A 228 -4.01 -12.05 -1.78
CA VAL A 228 -3.11 -10.91 -2.01
C VAL A 228 -2.26 -10.63 -0.77
N MET A 229 -2.88 -10.58 0.41
CA MET A 229 -2.20 -10.35 1.68
C MET A 229 -1.14 -11.43 1.94
N LEU A 230 -1.53 -12.71 1.84
CA LEU A 230 -0.64 -13.83 2.09
C LEU A 230 0.54 -13.84 1.11
N THR A 231 0.28 -13.62 -0.17
CA THR A 231 1.32 -13.55 -1.20
C THR A 231 2.32 -12.44 -0.89
N THR A 232 1.83 -11.24 -0.58
CA THR A 232 2.68 -10.09 -0.23
C THR A 232 3.56 -10.40 0.99
N VAL A 233 2.99 -11.00 2.04
CA VAL A 233 3.71 -11.34 3.28
C VAL A 233 4.75 -12.43 3.02
N VAL A 234 4.35 -13.55 2.42
CA VAL A 234 5.23 -14.71 2.18
C VAL A 234 6.41 -14.31 1.30
N ILE A 235 6.16 -13.63 0.19
CA ILE A 235 7.22 -13.21 -0.73
C ILE A 235 8.16 -12.22 -0.04
N THR A 236 7.64 -11.19 0.64
CA THR A 236 8.49 -10.22 1.35
C THR A 236 9.42 -10.90 2.35
N VAL A 237 8.87 -11.80 3.17
CA VAL A 237 9.63 -12.47 4.25
C VAL A 237 10.62 -13.46 3.68
N TRP A 238 10.25 -14.21 2.64
CA TRP A 238 11.15 -15.19 2.03
C TRP A 238 12.31 -14.52 1.29
N THR A 239 12.04 -13.47 0.52
CA THR A 239 13.08 -12.75 -0.23
C THR A 239 13.84 -11.72 0.59
N HIS A 240 13.40 -11.46 1.83
CA HIS A 240 13.86 -10.34 2.65
C HIS A 240 13.80 -8.99 1.93
N ASN A 241 12.90 -8.85 0.96
CA ASN A 241 12.81 -7.70 0.08
C ASN A 241 11.35 -7.24 -0.07
N LEU A 242 11.05 -6.11 0.58
CA LEU A 242 9.73 -5.49 0.56
C LEU A 242 9.29 -5.10 -0.85
N ALA A 243 10.20 -4.66 -1.72
CA ALA A 243 9.86 -4.24 -3.07
C ALA A 243 9.32 -5.39 -3.92
N ILE A 244 9.95 -6.58 -3.81
CA ILE A 244 9.49 -7.79 -4.51
C ILE A 244 8.11 -8.20 -4.00
N GLY A 245 7.90 -8.16 -2.68
CA GLY A 245 6.61 -8.48 -2.08
C GLY A 245 5.49 -7.53 -2.52
N VAL A 246 5.75 -6.22 -2.59
CA VAL A 246 4.80 -5.22 -3.09
C VAL A 246 4.50 -5.46 -4.57
N ALA A 247 5.51 -5.65 -5.41
CA ALA A 247 5.31 -5.90 -6.85
C ALA A 247 4.46 -7.15 -7.09
N ALA A 248 4.77 -8.26 -6.41
CA ALA A 248 3.99 -9.49 -6.52
C ALA A 248 2.57 -9.33 -5.97
N GLY A 249 2.41 -8.62 -4.84
CA GLY A 249 1.11 -8.30 -4.27
C GLY A 249 0.23 -7.50 -5.22
N VAL A 250 0.80 -6.48 -5.87
CA VAL A 250 0.10 -5.67 -6.89
C VAL A 250 -0.29 -6.51 -8.11
N LEU A 251 0.60 -7.36 -8.62
CA LEU A 251 0.29 -8.27 -9.72
C LEU A 251 -0.86 -9.22 -9.39
N VAL A 252 -0.82 -9.86 -8.21
CA VAL A 252 -1.91 -10.73 -7.75
C VAL A 252 -3.19 -9.94 -7.54
N ALA A 253 -3.13 -8.73 -6.98
CA ALA A 253 -4.29 -7.87 -6.80
C ALA A 253 -4.93 -7.51 -8.14
N MET A 254 -4.14 -7.16 -9.15
CA MET A 254 -4.63 -6.86 -10.50
C MET A 254 -5.31 -8.07 -11.13
N VAL A 255 -4.71 -9.26 -11.05
CA VAL A 255 -5.30 -10.49 -11.60
C VAL A 255 -6.60 -10.86 -10.86
N MET A 256 -6.61 -10.78 -9.53
CA MET A 256 -7.80 -11.11 -8.74
C MET A 256 -8.92 -10.08 -8.93
N PHE A 257 -8.57 -8.80 -9.11
CA PHE A 257 -9.51 -7.76 -9.48
C PHE A 257 -10.11 -8.02 -10.86
N ALA A 258 -9.28 -8.29 -11.88
CA ALA A 258 -9.74 -8.63 -13.22
C ALA A 258 -10.70 -9.84 -13.20
N ARG A 259 -10.35 -10.92 -12.47
CA ARG A 259 -11.22 -12.09 -12.29
C ARG A 259 -12.52 -11.77 -11.57
N ARG A 260 -12.48 -10.91 -10.54
CA ARG A 260 -13.67 -10.48 -9.82
C ARG A 260 -14.62 -9.76 -10.75
N VAL A 261 -14.14 -8.80 -11.55
CA VAL A 261 -14.98 -8.01 -12.46
C VAL A 261 -15.45 -8.84 -13.66
N ALA A 262 -14.64 -9.80 -14.14
CA ALA A 262 -15.00 -10.65 -15.29
C ALA A 262 -16.21 -11.56 -15.04
N HIS A 263 -16.53 -11.91 -13.80
CA HIS A 263 -17.65 -12.81 -13.45
C HIS A 263 -18.95 -12.08 -13.07
N PHE A 264 -19.09 -10.78 -13.35
CA PHE A 264 -20.30 -10.02 -13.02
C PHE A 264 -21.27 -9.79 -14.19
N THR A 265 -21.08 -10.43 -15.35
CA THR A 265 -22.05 -10.32 -16.44
C THR A 265 -23.11 -11.41 -16.30
N ASN A 266 -24.26 -11.02 -15.75
CA ASN A 266 -25.43 -11.88 -15.66
C ASN A 266 -26.43 -11.47 -16.73
N VAL A 267 -26.86 -12.42 -17.55
CA VAL A 267 -27.89 -12.21 -18.55
C VAL A 267 -29.18 -12.84 -18.04
N ALA A 268 -30.15 -12.00 -17.66
CA ALA A 268 -31.48 -12.46 -17.28
C ALA A 268 -32.35 -12.56 -18.55
N ARG A 269 -33.00 -13.71 -18.74
CA ARG A 269 -33.91 -13.97 -19.85
C ARG A 269 -35.34 -13.91 -19.37
N ASP A 270 -36.12 -12.96 -19.90
CA ASP A 270 -37.55 -12.84 -19.65
C ASP A 270 -38.35 -13.00 -20.94
N GLU A 271 -39.21 -14.02 -20.98
CA GLU A 271 -40.18 -14.18 -22.06
C GLU A 271 -41.34 -13.22 -21.85
N THR A 272 -41.52 -12.29 -22.79
CA THR A 272 -42.55 -11.25 -22.70
C THR A 272 -43.47 -11.35 -23.91
N HIS A 273 -44.72 -10.91 -23.73
CA HIS A 273 -45.71 -10.84 -24.79
C HIS A 273 -46.19 -9.40 -24.92
N ASP A 274 -46.22 -8.90 -26.15
CA ASP A 274 -46.74 -7.57 -26.47
C ASP A 274 -47.80 -7.67 -27.57
N THR A 275 -48.44 -6.55 -27.91
CA THR A 275 -49.47 -6.47 -28.96
C THR A 275 -49.03 -6.97 -30.34
N ASP A 276 -47.72 -7.01 -30.60
CA ASP A 276 -47.12 -7.47 -31.86
C ASP A 276 -46.66 -8.94 -31.85
N GLY A 277 -46.86 -9.68 -30.76
CA GLY A 277 -46.49 -11.10 -30.63
C GLY A 277 -45.43 -11.40 -29.54
N PRO A 278 -44.96 -12.67 -29.45
CA PRO A 278 -43.99 -13.08 -28.45
C PRO A 278 -42.60 -12.52 -28.75
N PHE A 279 -41.92 -11.97 -27.75
CA PHE A 279 -40.54 -11.53 -27.85
C PHE A 279 -39.78 -11.90 -26.57
N VAL A 280 -38.46 -12.07 -26.69
CA VAL A 280 -37.61 -12.30 -25.51
C VAL A 280 -36.83 -11.04 -25.20
N ARG A 281 -36.79 -10.66 -23.91
CA ARG A 281 -35.94 -9.60 -23.40
C ARG A 281 -34.77 -10.21 -22.64
N TYR A 282 -33.57 -9.83 -23.02
CA TYR A 282 -32.33 -10.16 -22.31
C TYR A 282 -31.83 -8.92 -21.59
N THR A 283 -31.90 -8.90 -20.26
CA THR A 283 -31.33 -7.82 -19.47
C THR A 283 -29.91 -8.18 -19.07
N VAL A 284 -28.94 -7.45 -19.63
CA VAL A 284 -27.53 -7.63 -19.34
C VAL A 284 -27.14 -6.71 -18.19
N VAL A 285 -26.73 -7.30 -17.07
CA VAL A 285 -26.27 -6.56 -15.89
C VAL A 285 -24.79 -6.81 -15.70
N GLY A 286 -24.00 -5.74 -15.55
CA GLY A 286 -22.57 -5.81 -15.26
C GLY A 286 -21.68 -5.04 -16.24
N GLU A 287 -20.37 -5.05 -15.98
CA GLU A 287 -19.39 -4.35 -16.83
C GLU A 287 -18.94 -5.26 -17.99
N LEU A 288 -19.11 -4.80 -19.23
CA LEU A 288 -18.70 -5.55 -20.43
C LEU A 288 -17.33 -5.06 -20.92
N PHE A 289 -16.35 -5.96 -20.84
CA PHE A 289 -14.97 -5.77 -21.30
C PHE A 289 -14.38 -7.13 -21.70
N PHE A 290 -13.19 -7.17 -22.28
CA PHE A 290 -12.55 -8.32 -22.94
C PHE A 290 -12.67 -9.63 -22.17
N ALA A 291 -12.57 -9.56 -20.84
CA ALA A 291 -12.64 -10.74 -19.98
C ALA A 291 -14.06 -11.29 -19.77
N SER A 292 -15.12 -10.48 -19.94
CA SER A 292 -16.52 -10.88 -19.78
C SER A 292 -17.29 -11.03 -21.11
N SER A 293 -16.83 -10.38 -22.17
CA SER A 293 -17.55 -10.33 -23.47
C SER A 293 -17.56 -11.65 -24.24
N ASN A 294 -16.57 -12.53 -24.06
CA ASN A 294 -16.58 -13.86 -24.69
C ASN A 294 -17.66 -14.77 -24.11
N ASP A 295 -17.87 -14.71 -22.78
CA ASP A 295 -18.89 -15.50 -22.11
C ASP A 295 -20.31 -15.04 -22.49
N LEU A 296 -20.48 -13.74 -22.80
CA LEU A 296 -21.76 -13.14 -23.20
C LEU A 296 -22.41 -13.89 -24.37
N THR A 297 -21.63 -14.25 -25.40
CA THR A 297 -22.14 -14.97 -26.59
C THR A 297 -22.68 -16.37 -26.28
N THR A 298 -22.39 -16.94 -25.11
CA THR A 298 -22.87 -18.27 -24.70
C THR A 298 -24.13 -18.23 -23.85
N GLN A 299 -24.54 -17.05 -23.39
CA GLN A 299 -25.69 -16.87 -22.48
C GLN A 299 -27.03 -16.69 -23.22
N PHE A 300 -27.05 -16.73 -24.56
CA PHE A 300 -28.24 -16.54 -25.38
C PHE A 300 -28.76 -17.87 -25.97
N GLU A 301 -30.07 -18.08 -25.94
CA GLU A 301 -30.73 -19.27 -26.50
C GLU A 301 -31.11 -19.11 -27.99
N TYR A 302 -30.10 -18.88 -28.84
CA TYR A 302 -30.27 -18.51 -30.25
C TYR A 302 -31.24 -19.39 -31.07
N SER A 303 -31.33 -20.69 -30.78
CA SER A 303 -32.21 -21.61 -31.50
C SER A 303 -33.67 -21.53 -31.05
N LYS A 304 -33.92 -21.28 -29.75
CA LYS A 304 -35.27 -21.38 -29.15
C LYS A 304 -35.99 -20.04 -29.06
N ASP A 305 -35.26 -18.93 -29.16
CA ASP A 305 -35.86 -17.61 -29.02
C ASP A 305 -36.82 -17.25 -30.19
N PRO A 306 -37.82 -16.38 -29.97
CA PRO A 306 -38.77 -15.96 -31.00
C PRO A 306 -38.11 -15.06 -32.07
N GLU A 307 -38.86 -14.68 -33.11
CA GLU A 307 -38.37 -13.81 -34.20
C GLU A 307 -37.87 -12.45 -33.72
N ARG A 308 -38.38 -11.97 -32.58
CA ARG A 308 -38.03 -10.67 -32.00
C ARG A 308 -37.26 -10.83 -30.69
N VAL A 309 -36.04 -10.31 -30.66
CA VAL A 309 -35.11 -10.37 -29.52
C VAL A 309 -34.71 -8.96 -29.12
N VAL A 310 -34.91 -8.60 -27.85
CA VAL A 310 -34.48 -7.31 -27.30
C VAL A 310 -33.34 -7.53 -26.32
N ILE A 311 -32.23 -6.84 -26.50
CA ILE A 311 -31.07 -6.88 -25.61
C ILE A 311 -30.98 -5.54 -24.88
N ASP A 312 -31.29 -5.55 -23.59
CA ASP A 312 -31.30 -4.37 -22.73
C ASP A 312 -29.96 -4.23 -22.01
N LEU A 313 -29.24 -3.16 -22.37
CA LEU A 313 -27.94 -2.78 -21.83
C LEU A 313 -28.05 -1.61 -20.82
N SER A 314 -29.24 -1.24 -20.37
CA SER A 314 -29.46 -0.09 -19.46
C SER A 314 -28.69 -0.19 -18.14
N GLN A 315 -28.33 -1.41 -17.71
CA GLN A 315 -27.54 -1.69 -16.50
C GLN A 315 -26.15 -2.25 -16.82
N SER A 316 -25.63 -1.95 -18.02
CA SER A 316 -24.36 -2.42 -18.51
C SER A 316 -23.58 -1.28 -19.17
N HIS A 317 -22.25 -1.33 -19.11
CA HIS A 317 -21.38 -0.40 -19.79
C HIS A 317 -20.39 -1.15 -20.69
N VAL A 318 -20.20 -0.63 -21.90
CA VAL A 318 -19.25 -1.18 -22.87
C VAL A 318 -17.93 -0.42 -22.75
N TRP A 319 -16.86 -1.11 -22.38
CA TRP A 319 -15.56 -0.46 -22.09
C TRP A 319 -14.50 -0.66 -23.16
N ASP A 320 -14.67 -1.63 -24.07
CA ASP A 320 -13.65 -1.94 -25.09
C ASP A 320 -14.20 -2.50 -26.39
N ALA A 321 -13.32 -2.53 -27.40
CA ALA A 321 -13.65 -2.99 -28.75
C ALA A 321 -14.06 -4.46 -28.80
N SER A 322 -13.48 -5.31 -27.94
CA SER A 322 -13.86 -6.73 -27.86
C SER A 322 -15.32 -6.95 -27.49
N THR A 323 -15.90 -6.03 -26.72
CA THR A 323 -17.32 -6.07 -26.39
C THR A 323 -18.20 -5.75 -27.59
N VAL A 324 -17.80 -4.77 -28.42
CA VAL A 324 -18.50 -4.44 -29.67
C VAL A 324 -18.48 -5.65 -30.61
N VAL A 325 -17.32 -6.28 -30.80
CA VAL A 325 -17.20 -7.52 -31.60
C VAL A 325 -18.08 -8.65 -31.07
N ALA A 326 -18.20 -8.80 -29.74
CA ALA A 326 -19.08 -9.81 -29.15
C ALA A 326 -20.57 -9.52 -29.39
N LEU A 327 -20.99 -8.24 -29.33
CA LEU A 327 -22.37 -7.82 -29.63
C LEU A 327 -22.69 -8.00 -31.11
N ASP A 328 -21.79 -7.59 -32.01
CA ASP A 328 -21.91 -7.82 -33.46
C ASP A 328 -22.02 -9.33 -33.77
N ALA A 329 -21.22 -10.17 -33.09
CA ALA A 329 -21.31 -11.62 -33.24
C ALA A 329 -22.65 -12.20 -32.75
N ILE A 330 -23.27 -11.60 -31.72
CA ILE A 330 -24.61 -11.98 -31.25
C ILE A 330 -25.66 -11.58 -32.28
N GLU A 331 -25.61 -10.35 -32.78
CA GLU A 331 -26.52 -9.84 -33.81
C GLU A 331 -26.46 -10.69 -35.09
N ASN A 332 -25.26 -10.89 -35.64
CA ASN A 332 -25.03 -11.74 -36.81
C ASN A 332 -25.58 -13.16 -36.63
N LYS A 333 -25.38 -13.78 -35.46
CA LYS A 333 -25.92 -15.12 -35.16
C LYS A 333 -27.45 -15.16 -35.14
N TYR A 334 -28.12 -14.08 -34.77
CA TYR A 334 -29.57 -14.00 -34.83
C TYR A 334 -30.07 -13.70 -36.24
N GLU A 335 -29.39 -12.83 -36.99
CA GLU A 335 -29.70 -12.51 -38.38
C GLU A 335 -29.57 -13.74 -39.30
N GLU A 336 -28.52 -14.55 -39.14
CA GLU A 336 -28.35 -15.84 -39.85
C GLU A 336 -29.53 -16.80 -39.63
N ARG A 337 -30.25 -16.64 -38.52
CA ARG A 337 -31.44 -17.43 -38.16
C ARG A 337 -32.75 -16.74 -38.51
N GLY A 338 -32.70 -15.61 -39.22
CA GLY A 338 -33.87 -14.82 -39.62
C GLY A 338 -34.55 -14.11 -38.45
N LYS A 339 -33.85 -13.89 -37.33
CA LYS A 339 -34.38 -13.24 -36.12
C LYS A 339 -33.87 -11.81 -36.04
N LYS A 340 -34.72 -10.89 -35.62
CA LYS A 340 -34.42 -9.46 -35.51
C LYS A 340 -34.01 -9.12 -34.08
N VAL A 341 -32.81 -8.56 -33.93
CA VAL A 341 -32.26 -8.08 -32.65
C VAL A 341 -32.49 -6.57 -32.54
N THR A 342 -32.73 -6.08 -31.33
CA THR A 342 -32.75 -4.64 -31.04
C THR A 342 -32.04 -4.40 -29.72
N PHE A 343 -31.05 -3.52 -29.74
CA PHE A 343 -30.36 -3.09 -28.53
C PHE A 343 -31.07 -1.88 -27.90
N GLU A 344 -31.31 -1.94 -26.60
CA GLU A 344 -31.92 -0.86 -25.81
C GLU A 344 -30.97 -0.45 -24.66
N GLY A 345 -31.10 0.77 -24.15
CA GLY A 345 -30.41 1.18 -22.92
C GLY A 345 -28.93 1.54 -23.04
N MET A 346 -28.37 1.61 -24.25
CA MET A 346 -27.00 2.09 -24.43
C MET A 346 -26.87 3.56 -24.02
N ASN A 347 -25.92 3.89 -23.15
CA ASN A 347 -25.62 5.29 -22.81
C ASN A 347 -24.90 6.01 -23.96
N ASP A 348 -24.89 7.35 -23.95
CA ASP A 348 -24.32 8.17 -25.04
C ASP A 348 -22.84 7.81 -25.36
N ALA A 349 -22.06 7.47 -24.32
CA ALA A 349 -20.67 7.05 -24.47
C ALA A 349 -20.55 5.67 -25.17
N THR A 350 -21.44 4.74 -24.86
CA THR A 350 -21.52 3.40 -25.45
C THR A 350 -22.00 3.47 -26.89
N ILE A 351 -23.01 4.30 -27.19
CA ILE A 351 -23.50 4.52 -28.56
C ILE A 351 -22.39 5.09 -29.44
N ALA A 352 -21.68 6.12 -28.95
CA ALA A 352 -20.58 6.74 -29.69
C ALA A 352 -19.41 5.77 -29.92
N PHE A 353 -19.16 4.86 -28.97
CA PHE A 353 -18.09 3.87 -29.05
C PHE A 353 -18.45 2.68 -29.96
N HIS A 354 -19.68 2.16 -29.86
CA HIS A 354 -20.23 1.08 -30.69
C HIS A 354 -20.34 1.50 -32.16
N THR A 355 -21.00 2.63 -32.45
CA THR A 355 -21.22 3.13 -33.82
C THR A 355 -19.90 3.37 -34.58
N ARG A 356 -18.80 3.66 -33.87
CA ARG A 356 -17.49 3.89 -34.48
C ARG A 356 -16.73 2.60 -34.83
N LEU A 357 -17.08 1.46 -34.25
CA LEU A 357 -16.29 0.23 -34.32
C LEU A 357 -17.05 -0.95 -34.93
N THR A 358 -18.39 -0.91 -34.96
CA THR A 358 -19.22 -1.94 -35.59
C THR A 358 -18.93 -2.03 -37.09
N GLY A 359 -18.64 -3.24 -37.57
CA GLY A 359 -18.42 -3.54 -39.00
C GLY A 359 -17.05 -3.13 -39.59
N GLU A 360 -16.14 -2.53 -38.80
CA GLU A 360 -14.78 -2.17 -39.23
C GLU A 360 -13.68 -3.10 -38.66
N LEU A 361 -14.03 -3.99 -37.73
CA LEU A 361 -13.16 -4.95 -37.04
C LEU A 361 -13.58 -6.39 -37.36
#